data_AF-A0A7J2QXI6-F1
#
_entry.id   AF-A0A7J2QXI6-F1
#
_cell.length_a   1.000
_cell.length_b   1.000
_cell.length_c   1.000
_cell.angle_alpha   90.00
_cell.angle_beta   90.00
_cell.angle_gamma   90.00
#
_symmetry.space_group_name_H-M   'P 1'
#
loop_
_entity.id
_entity.type
_entity.pdbx_description
1 polymer ?
#
loop_
_entity_poly.entity_id
_entity_poly.type
_entity_poly.pdbx_seq_one_letter_code
_entity_poly.pdbx_strand_id
1 'polypeptide(L)' 'MGDTLFGFILGVILGVIFGLVIFKDSYRDDLCQEQFAHAETVADTLTIIHNDTFCLDFSKAPQ' A
#
# COMPACT_ATOMS: atom_id res chain seq x y z
N MET A 1 -17.29 14.01 -32.03
CA MET A 1 -17.89 13.39 -30.83
C MET A 1 -17.12 12.15 -30.36
N GLY A 2 -16.31 11.48 -31.20
CA GLY A 2 -15.51 10.31 -30.77
C GLY A 2 -14.31 10.64 -29.87
N ASP A 3 -13.61 11.74 -30.12
CA ASP A 3 -12.37 12.09 -29.39
C ASP A 3 -12.61 12.46 -27.92
N THR A 4 -13.73 13.12 -27.61
CA THR A 4 -14.12 13.48 -26.24
C THR A 4 -14.50 12.26 -25.41
N LEU A 5 -15.14 11.26 -26.01
CA LEU A 5 -15.47 10.00 -25.33
C LEU A 5 -14.20 9.21 -25.01
N PHE A 6 -13.25 9.17 -25.95
CA PHE A 6 -11.99 8.46 -25.76
C PHE A 6 -11.13 9.06 -24.65
N GLY A 7 -11.02 10.40 -24.60
CA GLY A 7 -10.34 11.10 -23.51
C GLY A 7 -10.99 10.88 -22.15
N PHE A 8 -12.32 10.82 -22.10
CA PHE A 8 -13.06 10.58 -20.85
C PHE A 8 -12.81 9.17 -20.30
N ILE A 9 -12.82 8.15 -21.17
CA ILE A 9 -12.55 6.75 -20.79
C ILE A 9 -11.13 6.61 -20.25
N LEU A 10 -10.14 7.20 -20.93
CA LEU A 10 -8.75 7.21 -20.46
C LEU A 10 -8.59 7.89 -19.11
N GLY A 11 -9.25 9.04 -18.91
CA GLY A 11 -9.24 9.76 -17.63
C GLY A 11 -9.81 8.94 -16.48
N VAL A 12 -10.93 8.24 -16.71
CA VAL A 12 -11.54 7.36 -15.70
C VAL A 12 -10.64 6.18 -15.37
N ILE A 13 -10.05 5.52 -16.37
CA ILE A 13 -9.15 4.38 -16.16
C ILE A 13 -7.93 4.80 -15.33
N LEU A 14 -7.30 5.93 -15.69
CA LEU A 14 -6.16 6.46 -14.94
C LEU A 14 -6.53 6.82 -13.50
N GLY A 15 -7.70 7.46 -13.30
CA GLY A 15 -8.21 7.77 -11.96
C GLY A 15 -8.44 6.52 -11.10
N VAL A 16 -9.01 5.47 -11.69
CA VAL A 16 -9.23 4.19 -11.00
C VAL A 16 -7.91 3.52 -10.65
N ILE A 17 -6.94 3.45 -11.58
CA ILE A 17 -5.62 2.87 -11.30
C ILE A 17 -4.92 3.64 -10.19
N PHE A 18 -4.92 4.97 -10.24
CA PHE A 18 -4.30 5.81 -9.22
C PHE A 18 -4.96 5.62 -7.85
N GLY A 19 -6.29 5.57 -7.81
CA GLY A 19 -7.04 5.28 -6.59
C GLY A 19 -6.75 3.89 -6.02
N LEU A 20 -6.63 2.87 -6.87
CA LEU A 20 -6.28 1.51 -6.44
C LEU A 20 -4.86 1.40 -5.89
N VAL A 21 -3.90 2.15 -6.45
CA VAL A 21 -2.53 2.19 -5.93
C VAL A 21 -2.51 2.82 -4.54
N ILE A 22 -3.13 4.01 -4.37
CA ILE A 22 -3.20 4.68 -3.07
C ILE A 22 -3.93 3.81 -2.04
N PHE A 23 -5.06 3.21 -2.42
CA PHE A 23 -5.84 2.36 -1.53
C PHE A 23 -5.04 1.11 -1.11
N LYS A 24 -4.31 0.51 -2.05
CA LYS A 24 -3.45 -0.64 -1.76
C LYS A 24 -2.31 -0.29 -0.82
N ASP A 25 -1.69 0.88 -0.99
CA ASP A 25 -0.62 1.33 -0.09
C ASP A 25 -1.17 1.63 1.31
N SER A 26 -2.28 2.38 1.41
CA SER A 26 -2.91 2.68 2.70
C SER A 26 -3.38 1.43 3.45
N TYR A 27 -3.93 0.44 2.74
CA TYR A 27 -4.37 -0.82 3.36
C TYR A 27 -3.20 -1.68 3.84
N ARG A 28 -2.04 -1.56 3.17
CA ARG A 28 -0.81 -2.27 3.57
C ARG A 28 -0.16 -1.63 4.78
N ASP A 29 -0.15 -0.31 4.86
CA ASP A 29 0.37 0.42 6.02
C ASP A 29 -0.40 0.08 7.29
N ASP A 30 -1.75 0.05 7.23
CA ASP A 30 -2.59 -0.35 8.36
C ASP A 30 -2.31 -1.79 8.81
N LEU A 31 -2.16 -2.73 7.88
CA LEU A 31 -1.85 -4.13 8.20
C LEU A 31 -0.47 -4.26 8.86
N CYS A 32 0.56 -3.59 8.33
CA CYS A 32 1.89 -3.61 8.91
C CYS A 32 1.88 -2.99 10.32
N GLN A 33 1.15 -1.88 10.51
CA GLN A 33 1.02 -1.24 11.81
C GLN A 33 0.34 -2.14 12.84
N GLU A 34 -0.73 -2.84 12.48
CA GLU A 34 -1.39 -3.81 13.37
C GLU A 34 -0.48 -5.00 13.72
N GLN A 35 0.29 -5.51 12.75
CA GLN A 35 1.24 -6.61 12.95
C GLN A 35 2.35 -6.21 13.93
N PHE A 36 2.92 -5.00 13.77
CA PHE A 36 3.92 -4.48 14.70
C PHE A 36 3.34 -4.14 16.08
N ALA A 37 2.09 -3.69 16.15
CA ALA A 37 1.42 -3.43 17.43
C ALA A 37 1.18 -4.71 18.26
N HIS A 38 1.02 -5.86 17.61
CA HIS A 38 0.86 -7.17 18.25
C HIS A 38 2.18 -7.93 18.42
N ALA A 39 3.30 -7.41 17.91
CA ALA A 39 4.60 -8.02 18.10
C ALA A 39 5.07 -7.81 19.55
N GLU A 40 4.89 -8.84 20.39
CA GLU A 40 5.34 -8.79 21.79
C GLU A 40 6.86 -8.96 21.91
N THR A 41 7.51 -9.51 20.89
CA THR A 41 8.95 -9.79 20.89
C THR A 41 9.68 -9.23 19.67
N VAL A 42 10.98 -8.99 19.83
CA VAL A 42 11.87 -8.55 18.75
C VAL A 42 11.97 -9.62 17.65
N ALA A 43 11.79 -10.90 18.00
CA ALA A 43 11.77 -12.01 17.06
C ALA A 43 10.50 -12.02 16.19
N ASP A 44 9.34 -11.65 16.74
CA ASP A 44 8.09 -11.49 15.97
C ASP A 44 8.19 -10.31 15.01
N THR A 45 8.74 -9.19 15.49
CA THR A 45 9.02 -8.01 14.65
C THR A 45 9.93 -8.39 13.47
N LEU A 46 11.00 -9.16 13.74
CA LEU A 46 11.91 -9.64 12.70
C LEU A 46 11.24 -10.61 11.73
N THR A 47 10.32 -11.45 12.22
CA THR A 47 9.53 -12.38 11.39
C THR A 47 8.58 -11.63 10.47
N ILE A 48 7.88 -10.60 10.96
CA ILE A 48 7.00 -9.73 10.17
C ILE A 48 7.80 -9.05 9.04
N ILE A 49 8.95 -8.47 9.38
CA ILE A 49 9.86 -7.80 8.44
C ILE A 49 10.45 -8.77 7.41
N HIS A 50 10.79 -10.00 7.82
CA HIS A 50 11.39 -10.99 6.95
C HIS A 50 10.39 -11.63 5.99
N ASN A 51 9.14 -11.79 6.44
CA ASN A 51 8.09 -12.44 5.66
C ASN A 51 7.33 -11.45 4.75
N ASP A 52 7.32 -10.16 5.10
CA ASP A 52 6.71 -9.11 4.28
C ASP A 52 7.69 -7.96 3.98
N THR A 53 8.25 -7.99 2.77
CA THR A 53 9.15 -6.94 2.24
C THR A 53 8.52 -5.55 2.25
N PHE A 54 7.19 -5.41 2.27
CA PHE A 54 6.55 -4.10 2.37
C PHE A 54 6.61 -3.53 3.79
N CYS A 55 6.44 -4.37 4.81
CA CYS A 55 6.59 -3.95 6.19
C CYS A 55 8.06 -3.61 6.53
N LEU A 56 9.03 -4.19 5.82
CA LEU A 56 10.45 -3.83 5.91
C LEU A 56 10.74 -2.41 5.38
N ASP A 57 10.05 -1.99 4.32
CA ASP A 57 10.17 -0.61 3.84
C ASP A 57 9.44 0.38 4.75
N PHE A 58 8.28 -0.01 5.32
CA PHE A 58 7.59 0.77 6.35
C PHE A 58 8.48 0.98 7.60
N SER A 59 9.19 -0.05 8.07
CA SER A 59 10.08 0.07 9.24
C SER A 59 11.30 0.97 9.00
N LYS A 60 11.65 1.25 7.74
CA LYS A 60 12.76 2.14 7.36
C LYS A 60 12.31 3.56 7.07
N ALA A 61 11.02 3.80 6.86
CA ALA A 61 10.49 5.14 6.70
C ALA A 61 10.69 5.92 8.01
N PRO A 62 11.24 7.15 7.95
CA PRO A 62 11.35 7.99 9.14
C PRO A 62 9.94 8.33 9.61
N GLN A 63 9.61 7.91 10.83
CA GLN A 63 8.35 8.20 11.51
C GLN A 63 8.44 9.57 12.20
#